data_AF-A0A4Q2YEX8-F1
#
_entry.id   AF-A0A4Q2YEX8-F1
#
_cell.length_a   1.000
_cell.length_b   1.000
_cell.length_c   1.000
_cell.angle_alpha   90.00
_cell.angle_beta   90.00
_cell.angle_gamma   90.00
#
_symmetry.space_group_name_H-M   'P 1'
#
loop_
_entity.id
_entity.type
_entity.pdbx_description
1 polymer ?
#
loop_
_entity_poly.entity_id
_entity_poly.type
_entity_poly.pdbx_seq_one_letter_code
_entity_poly.pdbx_strand_id
1 'polypeptide(L)'
;MAMLRNLSGALLVFFLFPVTLWTVGAIWFDGPLPGVGNGLLAVFWVILLAFAITRSKKLRLRFAGWLLMFLAVLVPWLFKKPGLID
;
A
#
# COMPACT_ATOMS: atom_id res chain seq x y z
N MET A 1 -3.89 6.14 30.02
CA MET A 1 -3.70 5.13 28.95
C MET A 1 -4.39 5.47 27.62
N ALA A 2 -5.53 6.17 27.59
CA ALA A 2 -6.23 6.51 26.33
C ALA A 2 -5.42 7.44 25.39
N MET A 3 -4.73 8.45 25.93
CA MET A 3 -3.90 9.38 25.15
C MET A 3 -2.72 8.68 24.44
N LEU A 4 -2.03 7.77 25.15
CA LEU A 4 -0.92 6.98 24.59
C LEU A 4 -1.37 6.10 23.41
N ARG A 5 -2.58 5.52 23.53
CA ARG A 5 -3.19 4.70 22.46
C ARG A 5 -3.55 5.55 21.23
N ASN A 6 -4.08 6.75 21.42
CA ASN A 6 -4.40 7.66 20.33
C ASN A 6 -3.13 8.18 19.62
N LEU A 7 -2.08 8.47 20.39
CA LEU A 7 -0.79 8.89 19.85
C LEU A 7 -0.16 7.78 18.99
N SER A 8 -0.19 6.54 19.48
CA SER A 8 0.32 5.38 18.74
C SER A 8 -0.45 5.14 17.43
N GLY A 9 -1.77 5.35 17.43
CA GLY A 9 -2.59 5.28 16.22
C GLY A 9 -2.26 6.38 15.22
N ALA A 10 -2.12 7.62 15.67
CA ALA A 10 -1.78 8.76 14.82
C ALA A 10 -0.39 8.62 14.18
N LEU A 11 0.61 8.20 14.96
CA LEU A 11 1.95 7.91 14.46
C LEU A 11 1.92 6.79 13.42
N LEU A 12 1.17 5.72 13.69
CA LEU A 12 1.05 4.60 12.76
C LEU A 12 0.40 5.04 11.44
N VAL A 13 -0.66 5.86 11.48
CA VAL A 13 -1.25 6.45 10.26
C VAL A 13 -0.26 7.36 9.55
N PHE A 14 0.46 8.21 10.29
CA PHE A 14 1.47 9.13 9.75
C PHE A 14 2.58 8.39 8.98
N PHE A 15 3.01 7.21 9.45
CA PHE A 15 4.00 6.39 8.75
C PHE A 15 3.41 5.54 7.62
N LEU A 16 2.21 4.99 7.79
CA LEU A 16 1.59 4.13 6.78
C LEU A 16 1.09 4.91 5.56
N PHE A 17 0.66 6.15 5.76
CA PHE A 17 0.15 7.01 4.70
C PHE A 17 1.17 7.25 3.57
N PRO A 18 2.39 7.74 3.82
CA PRO A 18 3.39 7.95 2.76
C PRO A 18 3.78 6.66 2.05
N VAL A 19 3.85 5.52 2.77
CA VAL A 19 4.14 4.23 2.14
C VAL A 19 2.99 3.78 1.23
N THR A 20 1.74 4.03 1.64
CA THR A 20 0.57 3.74 0.81
C THR A 20 0.57 4.60 -0.45
N LEU A 21 0.88 5.89 -0.34
CA LEU A 21 1.03 6.79 -1.49
C LEU A 21 2.14 6.33 -2.44
N TRP A 22 3.30 5.96 -1.90
CA TRP A 22 4.40 5.41 -2.69
C TRP A 22 3.96 4.15 -3.45
N THR A 23 3.24 3.25 -2.78
CA THR A 23 2.76 2.00 -3.38
C THR A 23 1.81 2.25 -4.54
N VAL A 24 0.87 3.19 -4.36
CA VAL A 24 -0.05 3.61 -5.43
C VAL A 24 0.72 4.21 -6.60
N GLY A 25 1.72 5.07 -6.33
CA GLY A 25 2.60 5.63 -7.35
C GLY A 25 3.37 4.55 -8.12
N ALA A 26 3.95 3.58 -7.41
CA ALA A 26 4.65 2.45 -8.01
C ALA A 26 3.74 1.64 -8.94
N ILE A 27 2.48 1.39 -8.56
CA ILE A 27 1.54 0.70 -9.45
C ILE A 27 1.18 1.56 -10.67
N TRP A 28 0.92 2.85 -10.45
CA TRP A 28 0.49 3.77 -11.50
C TRP A 28 1.57 3.99 -12.57
N PHE A 29 2.80 4.28 -12.15
CA PHE A 29 3.91 4.62 -13.05
C PHE A 29 4.70 3.40 -13.50
N ASP A 30 4.89 2.41 -12.63
CA ASP A 30 5.78 1.28 -12.88
C ASP A 30 5.06 -0.06 -13.09
N GLY A 31 3.72 -0.07 -13.08
CA GLY A 31 2.94 -1.30 -13.22
C GLY A 31 3.08 -1.96 -14.60
N PRO A 32 2.74 -3.26 -14.70
CA PRO A 32 2.96 -4.06 -15.89
C PRO A 32 1.97 -3.80 -17.05
N LEU A 33 0.92 -2.98 -16.84
CA LEU A 33 -0.13 -2.74 -17.82
C LEU A 33 -0.09 -1.27 -18.30
N PRO A 34 0.43 -0.97 -19.49
CA PRO A 34 0.62 0.41 -19.93
C PRO A 34 -0.69 1.23 -20.00
N GLY A 35 -0.57 2.55 -19.82
CA GLY A 35 -1.67 3.50 -19.94
C GLY A 35 -2.75 3.30 -18.88
N VAL A 36 -4.00 3.12 -19.32
CA VAL A 36 -5.18 3.00 -18.44
C VAL A 36 -5.13 1.75 -17.56
N GLY A 37 -4.41 0.71 -17.98
CA GLY A 37 -4.30 -0.55 -17.23
C GLY A 37 -3.68 -0.39 -15.85
N ASN A 38 -2.57 0.35 -15.74
CA ASN A 38 -1.92 0.67 -14.47
C ASN A 38 -2.82 1.51 -13.56
N GLY A 39 -3.60 2.42 -14.15
CA GLY A 39 -4.58 3.19 -13.39
C GLY A 39 -5.67 2.31 -12.77
N LEU A 40 -6.21 1.36 -13.54
CA LEU A 40 -7.18 0.39 -13.03
C LEU A 40 -6.58 -0.52 -11.96
N LEU A 41 -5.32 -0.96 -12.13
CA LEU A 41 -4.61 -1.74 -11.12
C LEU A 41 -4.41 -0.97 -9.82
N ALA A 42 -4.03 0.31 -9.90
CA ALA A 42 -3.85 1.17 -8.72
C ALA A 42 -5.17 1.34 -7.95
N VAL A 43 -6.26 1.61 -8.65
CA VAL A 43 -7.61 1.71 -8.06
C VAL A 43 -8.03 0.38 -7.43
N PHE A 44 -7.85 -0.73 -8.15
CA PHE A 44 -8.18 -2.06 -7.67
C PHE A 44 -7.39 -2.41 -6.40
N TRP A 45 -6.10 -2.09 -6.37
CA TRP A 45 -5.25 -2.29 -5.20
C TRP A 45 -5.73 -1.47 -3.99
N VAL A 46 -6.12 -0.20 -4.18
CA VAL A 46 -6.69 0.64 -3.11
C VAL A 46 -7.98 0.04 -2.56
N ILE A 47 -8.86 -0.47 -3.43
CA ILE A 47 -10.11 -1.14 -3.02
C ILE A 47 -9.79 -2.38 -2.18
N LEU A 48 -8.84 -3.21 -2.62
CA LEU A 48 -8.40 -4.40 -1.88
C LEU A 48 -7.80 -4.04 -0.52
N LEU A 49 -6.98 -2.99 -0.46
CA LEU A 49 -6.40 -2.52 0.78
C LEU A 49 -7.49 -2.06 1.75
N ALA A 50 -8.44 -1.24 1.28
CA ALA A 50 -9.56 -0.78 2.08
C ALA A 50 -10.39 -1.97 2.60
N PHE A 51 -10.67 -2.95 1.75
CA PHE A 51 -11.37 -4.17 2.13
C PHE A 51 -10.61 -4.97 3.20
N ALA A 52 -9.29 -5.17 3.03
CA ALA A 52 -8.46 -5.91 3.98
C ALA A 52 -8.42 -5.25 5.37
N ILE A 53 -8.33 -3.92 5.41
CA ILE A 53 -8.28 -3.14 6.66
C ILE A 53 -9.66 -3.08 7.33
N THR A 54 -10.74 -2.94 6.56
CA THR A 54 -12.11 -2.79 7.11
C THR A 54 -12.68 -4.11 7.64
N ARG A 55 -12.32 -5.26 7.04
CA ARG A 55 -12.83 -6.58 7.45
C ARG A 55 -12.41 -6.99 8.86
N SER A 56 -11.24 -6.52 9.32
CA SER A 56 -10.68 -6.93 10.62
C SER A 56 -11.01 -5.94 11.73
N LYS A 57 -11.47 -6.43 12.90
CA LYS A 57 -11.64 -5.60 14.11
C LYS A 57 -10.35 -5.44 14.93
N LYS A 58 -9.37 -6.33 14.73
CA LYS A 58 -8.08 -6.32 15.46
C LYS A 58 -7.04 -5.49 14.71
N LEU A 59 -6.44 -4.50 15.38
CA LEU A 59 -5.41 -3.62 14.80
C LEU A 59 -4.22 -4.40 14.19
N ARG A 60 -3.75 -5.45 14.89
CA ARG A 60 -2.64 -6.29 14.40
C ARG A 60 -2.94 -6.96 13.05
N LEU A 61 -4.19 -7.42 12.86
CA LEU A 61 -4.61 -8.05 11.60
C LEU A 61 -4.75 -7.02 10.48
N ARG A 62 -5.19 -5.79 10.79
CA ARG A 62 -5.22 -4.67 9.82
C ARG A 62 -3.81 -4.34 9.33
N PHE A 63 -2.87 -4.22 10.27
CA PHE A 63 -1.47 -3.94 9.96
C PHE A 63 -0.84 -5.08 9.14
N ALA A 64 -1.09 -6.34 9.51
CA ALA A 64 -0.62 -7.49 8.74
C ALA A 64 -1.20 -7.51 7.32
N GLY A 65 -2.50 -7.22 7.17
CA GLY A 65 -3.14 -7.12 5.84
C GLY A 65 -2.54 -5.99 5.00
N TRP A 66 -2.33 -4.81 5.59
CA TRP A 66 -1.64 -3.70 4.92
C TRP A 66 -0.22 -4.08 4.51
N LEU A 67 0.55 -4.72 5.41
CA LEU A 67 1.92 -5.13 5.15
C LEU A 67 2.00 -6.15 4.01
N LEU A 68 1.11 -7.13 3.97
CA LEU A 68 1.04 -8.11 2.87
C LEU A 68 0.74 -7.43 1.54
N MET A 69 -0.20 -6.48 1.51
CA MET A 69 -0.55 -5.73 0.31
C MET A 69 0.61 -4.85 -0.18
N PHE A 70 1.37 -4.25 0.75
CA PHE A 70 2.59 -3.51 0.43
C PHE A 70 3.67 -4.42 -0.15
N LEU A 71 3.95 -5.56 0.48
CA LEU A 71 4.95 -6.52 0.02
C LEU A 71 4.63 -7.07 -1.37
N ALA A 72 3.35 -7.26 -1.71
CA ALA A 72 2.93 -7.69 -3.03
C ALA A 72 3.35 -6.72 -4.15
N VAL A 73 3.56 -5.44 -3.84
CA VAL A 73 4.04 -4.43 -4.79
C VAL A 73 5.55 -4.21 -4.65
N LEU A 74 6.05 -4.10 -3.42
CA LEU A 74 7.45 -3.86 -3.14
C LEU A 74 8.34 -4.97 -3.71
N VAL A 75 7.96 -6.25 -3.53
CA VAL A 75 8.79 -7.38 -3.94
C VAL A 75 9.04 -7.36 -5.45
N PRO A 76 8.03 -7.34 -6.33
CA PRO A 76 8.26 -7.18 -7.77
C PRO A 76 9.02 -5.91 -8.13
N TRP A 77 8.74 -4.79 -7.45
CA TRP A 77 9.39 -3.51 -7.72
C TRP A 77 10.90 -3.54 -7.42
N LEU A 78 11.33 -4.22 -6.35
CA LEU A 78 12.75 -4.39 -6.02
C LEU A 78 13.53 -5.21 -7.06
N PHE A 79 12.85 -6.09 -7.79
CA PHE A 79 13.45 -6.84 -8.90
C PHE A 79 13.35 -6.12 -10.24
N LYS A 80 12.67 -4.96 -10.29
CA LYS A 80 12.65 -4.11 -11.48
C LYS A 80 14.06 -3.53 -11.65
N LYS A 81 14.70 -3.87 -12.78
CA LYS A 81 16.03 -3.32 -13.10
C LYS A 81 15.91 -1.81 -13.31
N PRO A 82 16.77 -0.99 -12.68
CA PRO A 82 16.82 0.43 -13.00
C PRO A 82 17.42 0.59 -14.40
N GLY A 83 16.63 1.11 -15.37
CA GLY A 83 17.17 1.56 -16.66
C GLY A 83 16.67 0.91 -17.95
N LEU A 84 15.36 0.67 -18.11
CA LEU A 84 14.74 0.82 -19.43
C LEU A 84 13.75 1.99 -19.35
N ILE A 85 14.31 3.19 -19.45
CA ILE A 85 13.61 4.31 -20.05
C ILE A 85 13.66 3.99 -21.54
N ASP A 86 12.60 3.35 -22.04
CA ASP A 86 12.30 3.35 -23.48
C ASP A 86 11.55 4.64 -23.82
#